data_AF-A0A4R1V1J6-F1
#
_entry.id   AF-A0A4R1V1J6-F1
#
_cell.length_a   1.000
_cell.length_b   1.000
_cell.length_c   1.000
_cell.angle_alpha   90.00
_cell.angle_beta   90.00
_cell.angle_gamma   90.00
#
_symmetry.space_group_name_H-M   'P 1'
#
loop_
_entity.id
_entity.type
_entity.pdbx_description
1 polymer ?
#
loop_
_entity_poly.entity_id
_entity_poly.type
_entity_poly.pdbx_seq_one_letter_code
_entity_poly.pdbx_strand_id
1 'polypeptide(L)'
;MSVIPCEQNSDLRAQIERFAEVLKTEAHRLGDHGLDERDFYNSGLFRGAVERVRGQFSATMRAKREFVQHVLNHMEDEGFIAGWDLTEDSSRNDYAVRLPSGRRAVIDLKGCLDGNNTNIFERPADADEFVIWSICTNLGADPRRNAWSGIHTRLSAEVISRNQRVDGLIVWDMVCGTIGRPCPKVAGEDGSRLTDIGPFRVPPACIYLFPSTVPSLASPSVSAQPIDAVELLSAFHRCFKGYDAELNHVDFEVMQAGADLMRRTTVRRAGAVQKVSDMAAIRRA
;
A
#
# COMPACT_ATOMS: atom_id res chain seq x y z
N MET A 1 8.64 -11.39 14.20
CA MET A 1 7.38 -11.46 13.42
C MET A 1 7.21 -10.17 12.62
N SER A 2 6.54 -10.22 11.47
CA SER A 2 6.48 -9.12 10.50
C SER A 2 5.04 -8.79 10.09
N VAL A 3 4.78 -7.49 9.89
CA VAL A 3 3.48 -6.92 9.46
C VAL A 3 3.05 -7.46 8.10
N ILE A 4 4.00 -7.77 7.23
CA ILE A 4 3.78 -8.43 5.93
C ILE A 4 4.82 -9.56 5.77
N PRO A 5 4.46 -10.72 5.19
CA PRO A 5 5.42 -11.81 5.02
C PRO A 5 6.53 -11.47 4.01
N CYS A 6 6.22 -10.65 3.00
CA CYS A 6 7.15 -10.25 1.94
C CYS A 6 8.48 -9.72 2.50
N GLU A 7 9.57 -10.03 1.79
CA GLU A 7 10.92 -9.58 2.10
C GLU A 7 11.46 -8.67 1.00
N GLN A 8 12.38 -7.79 1.37
CA GLN A 8 13.16 -7.05 0.40
C GLN A 8 14.11 -8.04 -0.30
N ASN A 9 14.16 -8.01 -1.63
CA ASN A 9 15.08 -8.84 -2.39
C ASN A 9 16.53 -8.33 -2.16
N SER A 10 17.30 -9.05 -1.34
CA SER A 10 18.66 -8.67 -0.95
C SER A 10 19.62 -8.65 -2.13
N ASP A 11 19.47 -9.58 -3.07
CA ASP A 11 20.36 -9.68 -4.23
C ASP A 11 20.11 -8.52 -5.18
N LEU A 12 18.84 -8.22 -5.45
CA LEU A 12 18.45 -7.05 -6.25
C LEU A 12 18.91 -5.76 -5.56
N ARG A 13 18.76 -5.65 -4.24
CA ARG A 13 19.25 -4.49 -3.48
C ARG A 13 20.77 -4.34 -3.61
N ALA A 14 21.52 -5.42 -3.47
CA ALA A 14 22.98 -5.38 -3.60
C ALA A 14 23.40 -5.01 -5.03
N GLN A 15 22.66 -5.45 -6.06
CA GLN A 15 22.87 -5.02 -7.44
C GLN A 15 22.59 -3.52 -7.62
N ILE A 16 21.49 -3.02 -7.07
CA ILE A 16 21.16 -1.59 -7.09
C ILE A 16 22.24 -0.76 -6.39
N GLU A 17 22.71 -1.19 -5.22
CA GLU A 17 23.76 -0.49 -4.46
C GLU A 17 25.08 -0.46 -5.25
N ARG A 18 25.52 -1.59 -5.81
CA ARG A 18 26.73 -1.64 -6.65
C ARG A 18 26.62 -0.74 -7.88
N PHE A 19 25.48 -0.79 -8.58
CA PHE A 19 25.29 0.02 -9.78
C PHE A 19 25.19 1.51 -9.44
N ALA A 20 24.57 1.87 -8.32
CA ALA A 20 24.53 3.25 -7.85
C ALA A 20 25.93 3.80 -7.54
N GLU A 21 26.82 3.01 -6.94
CA GLU A 21 28.22 3.42 -6.73
C GLU A 21 28.96 3.61 -8.07
N VAL A 22 28.80 2.70 -9.03
CA VAL A 22 29.36 2.85 -10.38
C VAL A 22 28.85 4.13 -11.04
N LEU A 23 27.55 4.44 -10.93
CA LEU A 23 27.00 5.69 -11.47
C LEU A 23 27.60 6.92 -10.78
N LYS A 24 27.83 6.89 -9.46
CA LYS A 24 28.43 8.03 -8.75
C LYS A 24 29.88 8.30 -9.15
N THR A 25 30.62 7.27 -9.56
CA THR A 25 32.05 7.41 -9.90
C THR A 25 32.27 7.51 -11.40
N GLU A 26 31.46 6.87 -12.23
CA GLU A 26 31.69 6.77 -13.68
C GLU A 26 30.63 7.45 -14.56
N ALA A 27 29.60 8.10 -14.01
CA ALA A 27 28.57 8.73 -14.85
C ALA A 27 29.09 9.83 -15.78
N HIS A 28 30.22 10.48 -15.46
CA HIS A 28 30.88 11.47 -16.33
C HIS A 28 31.39 10.88 -17.66
N ARG A 29 31.40 9.55 -17.79
CA ARG A 29 31.78 8.85 -19.02
C ARG A 29 30.58 8.49 -19.89
N LEU A 30 29.36 8.76 -19.42
CA LEU A 30 28.12 8.32 -20.04
C LEU A 30 27.45 9.46 -20.81
N GLY A 31 27.21 9.24 -22.09
CA GLY A 31 26.57 10.21 -22.98
C GLY A 31 27.54 11.27 -23.51
N ASP A 32 26.99 12.22 -24.27
CA ASP A 32 27.75 13.29 -24.91
C ASP A 32 27.34 14.64 -24.32
N HIS A 33 27.84 14.93 -23.12
CA HIS A 33 27.54 16.16 -22.36
C HIS A 33 28.63 17.24 -22.51
N GLY A 34 29.76 16.93 -23.14
CA GLY A 34 30.85 17.89 -23.39
C GLY A 34 31.54 18.46 -22.15
N LEU A 35 31.39 17.82 -20.98
CA LEU A 35 32.00 18.23 -19.71
C LEU A 35 33.14 17.27 -19.36
N ASP A 36 34.20 17.78 -18.74
CA ASP A 36 35.19 16.94 -18.09
C ASP A 36 34.64 16.35 -16.78
N GLU A 37 35.38 15.42 -16.16
CA GLU A 37 34.95 14.74 -14.94
C GLU A 37 34.64 15.73 -13.79
N ARG A 38 35.48 16.75 -13.63
CA ARG A 38 35.35 17.72 -12.55
C ARG A 38 34.10 18.56 -12.74
N ASP A 39 33.88 19.09 -13.94
CA ASP A 39 32.75 19.94 -14.24
C ASP A 39 31.44 19.14 -14.27
N PHE A 40 31.47 17.88 -14.71
CA PHE A 40 30.32 16.99 -14.66
C PHE A 40 29.75 16.86 -13.23
N TYR A 41 30.61 16.55 -12.25
CA TYR A 41 30.16 16.35 -10.86
C TYR A 41 29.87 17.66 -10.11
N ASN A 42 30.47 18.78 -10.51
CA ASN A 42 30.23 20.08 -9.87
C ASN A 42 29.10 20.91 -10.51
N SER A 43 28.69 20.61 -11.75
CA SER A 43 27.64 21.34 -12.47
C SER A 43 26.21 21.07 -11.97
N GLY A 44 26.01 20.01 -11.18
CA GLY A 44 24.68 19.53 -10.79
C GLY A 44 23.96 18.71 -11.87
N LEU A 45 24.57 18.51 -13.05
CA LEU A 45 24.01 17.73 -14.15
C LEU A 45 23.63 16.31 -13.72
N PHE A 46 24.54 15.60 -13.05
CA PHE A 46 24.29 14.23 -12.56
C PHE A 46 23.09 14.18 -11.60
N ARG A 47 23.07 15.07 -10.59
CA ARG A 47 21.99 15.14 -9.61
C ARG A 47 20.65 15.45 -10.28
N GLY A 48 20.62 16.46 -11.17
CA GLY A 48 19.42 16.83 -11.91
C GLY A 48 18.91 15.71 -12.81
N ALA A 49 19.80 14.95 -13.45
CA ALA A 49 19.45 13.80 -14.28
C ALA A 49 18.83 12.68 -13.43
N VAL A 50 19.44 12.32 -12.30
CA VAL A 50 18.89 11.31 -11.36
C VAL A 50 17.51 11.73 -10.85
N GLU A 51 17.36 12.99 -10.43
CA GLU A 51 16.08 13.52 -9.95
C GLU A 51 15.00 13.50 -11.04
N ARG A 52 15.35 13.84 -12.28
CA ARG A 52 14.44 13.80 -13.44
C ARG A 52 14.00 12.38 -13.78
N VAL A 53 14.93 11.43 -13.88
CA VAL A 53 14.63 10.02 -14.16
C VAL A 53 13.76 9.42 -13.06
N ARG A 54 14.09 9.68 -11.78
CA ARG A 54 13.26 9.28 -10.64
C ARG A 54 11.85 9.88 -10.74
N GLY A 55 11.75 11.15 -11.10
CA GLY A 55 10.48 11.84 -11.32
C GLY A 55 9.64 11.18 -12.40
N GLN A 56 10.24 10.80 -13.53
CA GLN A 56 9.57 10.08 -14.61
C GLN A 56 9.04 8.72 -14.15
N PHE A 57 9.86 7.89 -13.47
CA PHE A 57 9.39 6.60 -12.94
C PHE A 57 8.29 6.75 -11.89
N SER A 58 8.35 7.81 -11.08
CA SER A 58 7.35 8.10 -10.05
C SER A 58 6.05 8.63 -10.65
N ALA A 59 6.12 9.35 -11.79
CA ALA A 59 5.01 10.02 -12.45
C ALA A 59 4.21 9.13 -13.40
N THR A 60 4.68 7.93 -13.75
CA THR A 60 3.95 7.02 -14.64
C THR A 60 2.75 6.37 -13.92
N MET A 61 1.74 7.18 -13.59
CA MET A 61 0.44 6.73 -13.09
C MET A 61 -0.28 5.84 -14.10
N ARG A 62 0.03 5.96 -15.40
CA ARG A 62 -0.58 5.18 -16.46
C ARG A 62 -0.52 3.67 -16.19
N ALA A 63 0.66 3.13 -15.95
CA ALA A 63 0.82 1.70 -15.69
C ALA A 63 0.10 1.27 -14.41
N LYS A 64 0.15 2.09 -13.36
CA LYS A 64 -0.54 1.82 -12.09
C LYS A 64 -2.07 1.79 -12.26
N ARG A 65 -2.62 2.77 -12.99
CA ARG A 65 -4.05 2.83 -13.32
C ARG A 65 -4.48 1.68 -14.21
N GLU A 66 -3.66 1.31 -15.20
CA GLU A 66 -3.89 0.14 -16.06
C GLU A 66 -3.95 -1.15 -15.23
N PHE A 67 -3.05 -1.35 -14.26
CA PHE A 67 -3.12 -2.48 -13.35
C PHE A 67 -4.41 -2.51 -12.54
N VAL A 68 -4.79 -1.38 -11.92
CA VAL A 68 -6.01 -1.30 -11.11
C VAL A 68 -7.25 -1.52 -11.98
N GLN A 69 -7.29 -0.96 -13.19
CA GLN A 69 -8.36 -1.21 -14.16
C GLN A 69 -8.46 -2.70 -14.51
N HIS A 70 -7.35 -3.38 -14.78
CA HIS A 70 -7.37 -4.81 -15.07
C HIS A 70 -7.88 -5.64 -13.89
N VAL A 71 -7.52 -5.27 -12.66
CA VAL A 71 -8.05 -5.91 -11.45
C VAL A 71 -9.56 -5.71 -11.34
N LEU A 72 -10.04 -4.47 -11.44
CA LEU A 72 -11.46 -4.16 -11.24
C LEU A 72 -12.32 -4.74 -12.37
N ASN A 73 -11.85 -4.68 -13.62
CA ASN A 73 -12.50 -5.37 -14.75
C ASN A 73 -12.60 -6.88 -14.49
N HIS A 74 -11.50 -7.52 -14.08
CA HIS A 74 -11.53 -8.95 -13.78
C HIS A 74 -12.52 -9.29 -12.66
N MET A 75 -12.58 -8.48 -11.60
CA MET A 75 -13.55 -8.67 -10.52
C MET A 75 -15.00 -8.45 -10.98
N GLU A 76 -15.25 -7.52 -11.91
CA GLU A 76 -16.56 -7.26 -12.51
C GLU A 76 -16.98 -8.40 -13.44
N ASP A 77 -16.07 -8.83 -14.33
CA ASP A 77 -16.28 -9.94 -15.27
C ASP A 77 -16.58 -11.26 -14.54
N GLU A 78 -15.91 -11.53 -13.42
CA GLU A 78 -16.13 -12.70 -12.57
C GLU A 78 -17.30 -12.53 -11.57
N GLY A 79 -17.99 -11.39 -11.58
CA GLY A 79 -19.17 -11.13 -10.76
C GLY A 79 -18.90 -10.91 -9.26
N PHE A 80 -17.65 -10.63 -8.87
CA PHE A 80 -17.29 -10.29 -7.49
C PHE A 80 -17.65 -8.85 -7.12
N ILE A 81 -17.72 -7.95 -8.11
CA ILE A 81 -18.27 -6.60 -7.98
C ILE A 81 -19.34 -6.37 -9.06
N ALA A 82 -20.26 -5.44 -8.82
CA ALA A 82 -21.32 -5.09 -9.78
C ALA A 82 -20.86 -4.05 -10.82
N GLY A 83 -19.72 -3.41 -10.57
CA GLY A 83 -19.03 -2.54 -11.51
C GLY A 83 -18.28 -1.42 -10.83
N TRP A 84 -17.57 -0.60 -11.61
CA TRP A 84 -16.73 0.47 -11.07
C TRP A 84 -16.64 1.66 -12.01
N ASP A 85 -16.32 2.83 -11.46
CA ASP A 85 -16.04 4.06 -12.21
C ASP A 85 -14.80 4.75 -11.66
N LEU A 86 -14.13 5.53 -12.52
CA LEU A 86 -13.19 6.56 -12.08
C LEU A 86 -13.97 7.67 -11.36
N THR A 87 -13.45 8.11 -10.22
CA THR A 87 -13.97 9.32 -9.58
C THR A 87 -13.45 10.57 -10.27
N GLU A 88 -14.17 11.68 -10.17
CA GLU A 88 -13.82 12.94 -10.83
C GLU A 88 -12.42 13.43 -10.41
N ASP A 89 -11.69 14.10 -11.32
CA ASP A 89 -10.30 14.54 -11.12
C ASP A 89 -10.10 15.49 -9.92
N SER A 90 -11.16 16.13 -9.42
CA SER A 90 -11.13 16.97 -8.21
C SER A 90 -11.37 16.19 -6.91
N SER A 91 -11.79 14.93 -7.01
CA SER A 91 -12.01 14.05 -5.86
C SER A 91 -10.67 13.56 -5.32
N ARG A 92 -10.55 13.43 -4.00
CA ARG A 92 -9.32 12.91 -3.34
C ARG A 92 -9.19 11.39 -3.42
N ASN A 93 -10.06 10.73 -4.17
CA ASN A 93 -10.15 9.28 -4.32
C ASN A 93 -9.98 8.93 -5.80
N ASP A 94 -9.73 7.67 -6.11
CA ASP A 94 -9.43 7.25 -7.49
C ASP A 94 -10.59 6.45 -8.13
N TYR A 95 -11.30 5.63 -7.34
CA TYR A 95 -12.35 4.75 -7.88
C TYR A 95 -13.56 4.64 -6.95
N ALA A 96 -14.74 4.56 -7.56
CA ALA A 96 -15.97 4.15 -6.91
C ALA A 96 -16.37 2.77 -7.43
N VAL A 97 -16.69 1.85 -6.52
CA VAL A 97 -17.05 0.46 -6.83
C VAL A 97 -18.48 0.21 -6.33
N ARG A 98 -19.34 -0.26 -7.23
CA ARG A 98 -20.67 -0.78 -6.91
C ARG A 98 -20.55 -2.23 -6.50
N LEU A 99 -21.04 -2.56 -5.31
CA LEU A 99 -20.99 -3.91 -4.78
C LEU A 99 -22.30 -4.66 -5.09
N PRO A 100 -22.28 -6.02 -5.18
CA PRO A 100 -23.47 -6.81 -5.45
C PRO A 100 -24.62 -6.59 -4.46
N SER A 101 -24.33 -6.23 -3.21
CA SER A 101 -25.35 -5.84 -2.22
C SER A 101 -26.06 -4.52 -2.50
N GLY A 102 -25.61 -3.74 -3.48
CA GLY A 102 -26.05 -2.36 -3.74
C GLY A 102 -25.26 -1.30 -2.96
N ARG A 103 -24.34 -1.71 -2.08
CA ARG A 103 -23.44 -0.79 -1.36
C ARG A 103 -22.41 -0.15 -2.29
N ARG A 104 -21.91 1.01 -1.89
CA ARG A 104 -20.85 1.74 -2.60
C ARG A 104 -19.54 1.70 -1.80
N ALA A 105 -18.52 1.10 -2.40
CA ALA A 105 -17.15 1.18 -1.89
C ALA A 105 -16.35 2.24 -2.64
N VAL A 106 -15.40 2.88 -1.98
CA VAL A 106 -14.48 3.86 -2.56
C VAL A 106 -13.05 3.44 -2.29
N ILE A 107 -12.22 3.55 -3.32
CA ILE A 107 -10.80 3.22 -3.28
C ILE A 107 -9.98 4.50 -3.46
N ASP A 108 -8.99 4.69 -2.59
CA ASP A 108 -7.97 5.73 -2.70
C ASP A 108 -6.59 5.08 -2.85
N LEU A 109 -5.93 5.33 -3.98
CA LEU A 109 -4.62 4.76 -4.29
C LEU A 109 -3.51 5.53 -3.58
N LYS A 110 -2.64 4.77 -2.91
CA LYS A 110 -1.40 5.29 -2.33
C LYS A 110 -0.18 4.63 -2.95
N GLY A 111 0.95 5.31 -2.83
CA GLY A 111 2.25 4.77 -3.22
C GLY A 111 2.78 3.78 -2.18
N CYS A 112 4.09 3.81 -1.95
CA CYS A 112 4.79 2.88 -1.08
C CYS A 112 4.56 3.05 0.43
N LEU A 113 3.53 3.76 0.89
CA LEU A 113 3.20 3.95 2.32
C LEU A 113 4.34 4.54 3.19
N ASP A 114 5.32 5.17 2.54
CA ASP A 114 6.52 5.76 3.14
C ASP A 114 6.53 7.29 3.03
N GLY A 115 5.63 7.88 2.25
CA GLY A 115 5.50 9.33 2.07
C GLY A 115 4.32 9.95 2.79
N ASN A 116 4.29 11.30 2.79
CA ASN A 116 3.20 12.12 3.32
C ASN A 116 1.89 11.98 2.51
N ASN A 117 1.97 11.51 1.26
CA ASN A 117 0.78 11.22 0.45
C ASN A 117 -0.20 10.26 1.14
N THR A 118 0.32 9.35 1.96
CA THR A 118 -0.47 8.40 2.75
C THR A 118 -1.32 9.08 3.84
N ASN A 119 -0.97 10.30 4.26
CA ASN A 119 -1.75 11.06 5.25
C ASN A 119 -2.95 11.79 4.63
N ILE A 120 -2.97 11.91 3.30
CA ILE A 120 -3.92 12.73 2.57
C ILE A 120 -4.98 11.80 1.97
N PHE A 121 -6.09 11.58 2.67
CA PHE A 121 -7.24 10.80 2.20
C PHE A 121 -8.54 11.40 2.72
N GLU A 122 -9.65 11.24 1.99
CA GLU A 122 -10.97 11.74 2.36
C GLU A 122 -12.04 10.70 2.07
N ARG A 123 -12.73 10.21 3.12
CA ARG A 123 -13.85 9.29 2.97
C ARG A 123 -15.04 10.07 2.44
N PRO A 124 -15.59 9.73 1.27
CA PRO A 124 -16.82 10.37 0.79
C PRO A 124 -17.99 10.11 1.73
N ALA A 125 -18.89 11.08 1.85
CA ALA A 125 -20.07 10.98 2.72
C ALA A 125 -21.03 9.87 2.28
N ASP A 126 -21.02 9.53 0.99
CA ASP A 126 -21.84 8.50 0.34
C ASP A 126 -21.13 7.15 0.19
N ALA A 127 -19.95 6.98 0.80
CA ALA A 127 -19.22 5.71 0.79
C ALA A 127 -19.62 4.81 1.97
N ASP A 128 -20.18 3.64 1.66
CA ASP A 128 -20.43 2.56 2.63
C ASP A 128 -19.13 1.89 3.08
N GLU A 129 -18.14 1.81 2.18
CA GLU A 129 -16.80 1.28 2.45
C GLU A 129 -15.74 2.22 1.90
N PHE A 130 -14.67 2.43 2.67
CA PHE A 130 -13.53 3.23 2.24
C PHE A 130 -12.22 2.48 2.44
N VAL A 131 -11.57 2.10 1.34
CA VAL A 131 -10.38 1.25 1.31
C VAL A 131 -9.20 2.02 0.72
N ILE A 132 -8.06 1.94 1.40
CA ILE A 132 -6.79 2.42 0.85
C ILE A 132 -6.13 1.27 0.08
N TRP A 133 -5.59 1.54 -1.10
CA TRP A 133 -4.82 0.55 -1.85
C TRP A 133 -3.42 1.07 -2.20
N SER A 134 -2.41 0.46 -1.59
CA SER A 134 -0.99 0.73 -1.83
C SER A 134 -0.48 0.06 -3.11
N ILE A 135 -0.19 0.87 -4.13
CA ILE A 135 0.50 0.50 -5.37
C ILE A 135 1.98 0.94 -5.31
N CYS A 136 2.87 0.03 -4.95
CA CYS A 136 4.30 0.30 -4.73
C CYS A 136 5.21 -0.40 -5.75
N THR A 137 5.36 0.17 -6.93
CA THR A 137 6.24 -0.38 -7.98
C THR A 137 7.74 -0.20 -7.70
N ASN A 138 8.12 0.43 -6.59
CA ASN A 138 9.51 0.58 -6.20
C ASN A 138 10.06 -0.75 -5.65
N LEU A 139 10.84 -1.46 -6.47
CA LEU A 139 11.48 -2.72 -6.08
C LEU A 139 12.56 -2.57 -5.01
N GLY A 140 13.12 -1.37 -4.85
CA GLY A 140 14.07 -1.06 -3.77
C GLY A 140 13.41 -0.77 -2.42
N ALA A 141 12.09 -0.59 -2.37
CA ALA A 141 11.38 -0.32 -1.13
C ALA A 141 11.35 -1.56 -0.21
N ASP A 142 11.44 -1.35 1.09
CA ASP A 142 11.26 -2.41 2.08
C ASP A 142 9.76 -2.56 2.41
N PRO A 143 9.10 -3.64 1.96
CA PRO A 143 7.66 -3.82 2.17
C PRO A 143 7.29 -3.92 3.66
N ARG A 144 8.17 -4.46 4.52
CA ARG A 144 7.91 -4.62 5.96
C ARG A 144 7.95 -3.30 6.68
N ARG A 145 8.99 -2.51 6.40
CA ARG A 145 9.10 -1.13 6.92
C ARG A 145 7.92 -0.30 6.45
N ASN A 146 7.60 -0.38 5.17
CA ASN A 146 6.60 0.47 4.54
C ASN A 146 5.17 0.14 4.98
N ALA A 147 4.79 -1.13 5.04
CA ALA A 147 3.48 -1.53 5.55
C ALA A 147 3.28 -1.07 7.01
N TRP A 148 4.29 -1.26 7.88
CA TRP A 148 4.22 -0.79 9.27
C TRP A 148 4.13 0.74 9.36
N SER A 149 4.99 1.43 8.61
CA SER A 149 5.06 2.88 8.52
C SER A 149 3.74 3.49 8.01
N GLY A 150 3.09 2.84 7.04
CA GLY A 150 1.76 3.19 6.54
C GLY A 150 0.68 3.01 7.60
N ILE A 151 0.59 1.81 8.17
CA ILE A 151 -0.49 1.46 9.11
C ILE A 151 -0.35 2.24 10.42
N HIS A 152 0.81 2.15 11.08
CA HIS A 152 1.01 2.70 12.42
C HIS A 152 1.34 4.19 12.41
N THR A 153 2.28 4.64 11.58
CA THR A 153 2.76 6.04 11.67
C THR A 153 1.81 7.01 10.98
N ARG A 154 1.09 6.57 9.94
CA ARG A 154 0.30 7.43 9.06
C ARG A 154 -1.20 7.19 9.24
N LEU A 155 -1.71 6.07 8.72
CA LEU A 155 -3.14 5.78 8.69
C LEU A 155 -3.77 5.81 10.08
N SER A 156 -3.20 5.13 11.08
CA SER A 156 -3.79 5.15 12.43
C SER A 156 -3.71 6.52 13.10
N ALA A 157 -2.70 7.34 12.80
CA ALA A 157 -2.65 8.70 13.30
C ALA A 157 -3.78 9.55 12.72
N GLU A 158 -3.96 9.50 11.40
CA GLU A 158 -4.96 10.28 10.67
C GLU A 158 -6.40 9.81 10.93
N VAL A 159 -6.63 8.50 10.97
CA VAL A 159 -7.94 7.90 11.31
C VAL A 159 -8.43 8.43 12.66
N ILE A 160 -7.53 8.50 13.65
CA ILE A 160 -7.88 8.94 15.01
C ILE A 160 -7.93 10.47 15.09
N SER A 161 -6.94 11.18 14.54
CA SER A 161 -6.85 12.64 14.66
C SER A 161 -7.97 13.37 13.93
N ARG A 162 -8.42 12.82 12.79
CA ARG A 162 -9.47 13.38 11.93
C ARG A 162 -10.83 12.72 12.15
N ASN A 163 -10.90 11.73 13.05
CA ASN A 163 -12.10 10.92 13.30
C ASN A 163 -12.70 10.36 12.00
N GLN A 164 -11.84 9.79 11.14
CA GLN A 164 -12.19 9.39 9.80
C GLN A 164 -11.97 7.89 9.60
N ARG A 165 -13.06 7.15 9.35
CA ARG A 165 -13.02 5.69 9.22
C ARG A 165 -12.37 5.26 7.89
N VAL A 166 -11.41 4.34 7.99
CA VAL A 166 -10.88 3.54 6.88
C VAL A 166 -11.22 2.08 7.18
N ASP A 167 -11.86 1.39 6.24
CA ASP A 167 -12.35 0.01 6.43
C ASP A 167 -11.27 -1.04 6.25
N GLY A 168 -10.25 -0.73 5.47
CA GLY A 168 -9.05 -1.53 5.37
C GLY A 168 -8.01 -0.99 4.41
N LEU A 169 -6.95 -1.77 4.28
CA LEU A 169 -5.81 -1.48 3.42
C LEU A 169 -5.47 -2.72 2.58
N ILE A 170 -5.23 -2.50 1.29
CA ILE A 170 -4.66 -3.48 0.37
C ILE A 170 -3.20 -3.09 0.11
N VAL A 171 -2.26 -4.02 0.29
CA VAL A 171 -0.84 -3.85 -0.10
C VAL A 171 -0.53 -4.84 -1.22
N TRP A 172 -0.68 -4.40 -2.46
CA TRP A 172 -0.63 -5.30 -3.61
C TRP A 172 -0.48 -4.52 -4.91
N ASP A 173 0.37 -4.97 -5.83
CA ASP A 173 0.60 -4.31 -7.12
C ASP A 173 1.12 -5.30 -8.18
N MET A 174 1.33 -4.79 -9.40
CA MET A 174 1.82 -5.58 -10.53
C MET A 174 3.19 -6.23 -10.35
N VAL A 175 4.00 -5.82 -9.35
CA VAL A 175 5.30 -6.44 -9.14
C VAL A 175 5.24 -7.58 -8.12
N CYS A 176 4.14 -7.73 -7.38
CA CYS A 176 3.92 -8.87 -6.48
C CYS A 176 3.97 -10.21 -7.24
N GLY A 177 4.78 -11.15 -6.76
CA GLY A 177 4.92 -12.48 -7.37
C GLY A 177 5.95 -12.54 -8.51
N THR A 178 6.50 -11.40 -8.93
CA THR A 178 7.59 -11.36 -9.92
C THR A 178 8.95 -11.70 -9.28
N ILE A 179 9.98 -11.89 -10.11
CA ILE A 179 11.38 -12.08 -9.65
C ILE A 179 11.85 -10.90 -8.78
N GLY A 180 11.40 -9.67 -9.06
CA GLY A 180 11.75 -8.48 -8.29
C GLY A 180 11.11 -8.43 -6.90
N ARG A 181 9.93 -9.05 -6.74
CA ARG A 181 9.23 -9.17 -5.46
C ARG A 181 8.55 -10.55 -5.35
N PRO A 182 9.33 -11.61 -5.07
CA PRO A 182 8.79 -12.95 -4.90
C PRO A 182 7.76 -12.94 -3.76
N CYS A 183 6.62 -13.58 -3.97
CA CYS A 183 5.54 -13.59 -3.00
C CYS A 183 5.59 -14.87 -2.15
N PRO A 184 5.76 -14.77 -0.82
CA PRO A 184 5.78 -15.95 0.05
C PRO A 184 4.48 -16.77 0.05
N LYS A 185 3.35 -16.16 -0.32
CA LYS A 185 2.03 -16.83 -0.35
C LYS A 185 1.93 -17.94 -1.40
N VAL A 186 2.74 -17.87 -2.44
CA VAL A 186 2.73 -18.83 -3.56
C VAL A 186 4.08 -19.53 -3.69
N ALA A 187 4.98 -19.33 -2.72
CA ALA A 187 6.29 -19.96 -2.70
C ALA A 187 6.13 -21.45 -2.44
N GLY A 188 6.57 -22.28 -3.39
CA GLY A 188 6.47 -23.74 -3.30
C GLY A 188 5.12 -24.30 -3.77
N GLU A 189 4.24 -23.46 -4.31
CA GLU A 189 3.02 -23.92 -4.99
C GLU A 189 3.25 -24.05 -6.50
N ASP A 190 2.41 -24.85 -7.17
CA ASP A 190 2.41 -25.05 -8.63
C ASP A 190 1.84 -23.86 -9.42
N GLY A 191 1.61 -22.73 -8.75
CA GLY A 191 1.02 -21.53 -9.33
C GLY A 191 -0.51 -21.54 -9.36
N SER A 192 -1.18 -22.52 -8.75
CA SER A 192 -2.65 -22.61 -8.66
C SER A 192 -3.33 -21.38 -8.04
N ARG A 193 -2.65 -20.68 -7.11
CA ARG A 193 -3.13 -19.43 -6.49
C ARG A 193 -2.75 -18.15 -7.23
N LEU A 194 -2.07 -18.27 -8.38
CA LEU A 194 -1.87 -17.14 -9.27
C LEU A 194 -3.14 -16.89 -10.09
N THR A 195 -3.36 -15.63 -10.43
CA THR A 195 -4.47 -15.19 -11.28
C THR A 195 -3.91 -14.33 -12.40
N ASP A 196 -4.31 -14.62 -13.63
CA ASP A 196 -3.93 -13.84 -14.81
C ASP A 196 -4.97 -12.74 -15.03
N ILE A 197 -4.53 -11.49 -15.06
CA ILE A 197 -5.36 -10.30 -15.28
C ILE A 197 -4.71 -9.41 -16.35
N GLY A 198 -5.26 -9.45 -17.57
CA GLY A 198 -4.63 -8.79 -18.71
C GLY A 198 -3.16 -9.25 -18.89
N PRO A 199 -2.17 -8.34 -18.89
CA PRO A 199 -0.76 -8.68 -19.03
C PRO A 199 -0.09 -9.12 -17.71
N PHE A 200 -0.79 -9.10 -16.58
CA PHE A 200 -0.21 -9.36 -15.27
C PHE A 200 -0.59 -10.75 -14.75
N ARG A 201 0.34 -11.39 -14.06
CA ARG A 201 0.09 -12.61 -13.29
C ARG A 201 0.38 -12.34 -11.83
N VAL A 202 -0.65 -12.39 -10.99
CA VAL A 202 -0.58 -11.86 -9.62
C VAL A 202 -0.95 -12.90 -8.56
N PRO A 203 -0.31 -12.85 -7.38
CA PRO A 203 -0.67 -13.68 -6.23
C PRO A 203 -1.84 -13.08 -5.46
N PRO A 204 -2.37 -13.79 -4.44
CA PRO A 204 -3.42 -13.26 -3.58
C PRO A 204 -3.03 -11.96 -2.87
N ALA A 205 -3.93 -10.98 -2.85
CA ALA A 205 -3.69 -9.66 -2.26
C ALA A 205 -3.38 -9.72 -0.75
N CYS A 206 -2.51 -8.84 -0.25
CA CYS A 206 -2.31 -8.69 1.20
C CYS A 206 -3.35 -7.70 1.75
N ILE A 207 -4.33 -8.22 2.51
CA ILE A 207 -5.45 -7.47 3.05
C ILE A 207 -5.24 -7.20 4.54
N TYR A 208 -5.53 -5.97 4.95
CA TYR A 208 -5.53 -5.50 6.33
C TYR A 208 -6.91 -4.96 6.68
N LEU A 209 -7.62 -5.65 7.55
CA LEU A 209 -8.94 -5.28 8.06
C LEU A 209 -8.77 -4.28 9.20
N PHE A 210 -9.48 -3.16 9.12
CA PHE A 210 -9.45 -2.10 10.14
C PHE A 210 -10.74 -2.13 10.98
N PRO A 211 -10.78 -1.42 12.12
CA PRO A 211 -11.98 -1.36 12.96
C PRO A 211 -13.14 -0.64 12.27
N SER A 212 -14.38 -1.08 12.55
CA SER A 212 -15.60 -0.42 12.04
C SER A 212 -15.92 0.91 12.73
N THR A 213 -15.21 1.23 13.82
CA THR A 213 -15.36 2.45 14.62
C THR A 213 -13.99 3.04 14.94
N VAL A 214 -13.87 4.37 14.92
CA VAL A 214 -12.67 5.07 15.37
C VAL A 214 -12.59 5.01 16.90
N PRO A 215 -11.44 4.68 17.51
CA PRO A 215 -11.32 4.65 18.97
C PRO A 215 -11.50 6.05 19.55
N SER A 216 -12.07 6.11 20.75
CA SER A 216 -12.29 7.35 21.51
C SER A 216 -12.00 7.12 22.99
N LEU A 217 -11.95 8.17 23.81
CA LEU A 217 -11.75 7.97 25.26
C LEU A 217 -12.90 7.17 25.93
N ALA A 218 -14.11 7.19 25.34
CA ALA A 218 -15.25 6.38 25.81
C ALA A 218 -15.18 4.92 25.34
N SER A 219 -14.55 4.67 24.18
CA SER A 219 -14.31 3.34 23.63
C SER A 219 -12.83 3.24 23.22
N PRO A 220 -11.92 3.07 24.21
CA PRO A 220 -10.50 3.28 23.99
C PRO A 220 -9.86 2.17 23.17
N SER A 221 -10.44 0.98 23.13
CA SER A 221 -9.92 -0.16 22.37
C SER A 221 -10.96 -0.63 21.36
N VAL A 222 -10.58 -0.64 20.08
CA VAL A 222 -11.41 -1.10 18.98
C VAL A 222 -10.66 -2.16 18.18
N SER A 223 -11.35 -3.23 17.86
CA SER A 223 -10.79 -4.37 17.12
C SER A 223 -11.19 -4.31 15.65
N ALA A 224 -10.34 -4.88 14.79
CA ALA A 224 -10.64 -5.04 13.37
C ALA A 224 -11.98 -5.77 13.15
N GLN A 225 -12.74 -5.32 12.16
CA GLN A 225 -13.96 -6.00 11.72
C GLN A 225 -13.64 -7.32 10.98
N PRO A 226 -14.57 -8.30 10.93
CA PRO A 226 -14.39 -9.51 10.14
C PRO A 226 -14.39 -9.19 8.64
N ILE A 227 -13.83 -10.09 7.82
CA ILE A 227 -13.74 -9.91 6.36
C ILE A 227 -15.12 -9.72 5.71
N ASP A 228 -16.14 -10.42 6.20
CA ASP A 228 -17.50 -10.35 5.65
C ASP A 228 -18.21 -9.01 5.95
N ALA A 229 -17.67 -8.18 6.86
CA ALA A 229 -18.19 -6.84 7.11
C ALA A 229 -17.69 -5.80 6.08
N VAL A 230 -16.68 -6.14 5.28
CA VAL A 230 -16.13 -5.29 4.21
C VAL A 230 -16.20 -6.06 2.90
N GLU A 231 -17.31 -5.90 2.20
CA GLU A 231 -17.66 -6.66 1.00
C GLU A 231 -16.65 -6.44 -0.12
N LEU A 232 -16.08 -5.23 -0.29
CA LEU A 232 -15.02 -5.00 -1.25
C LEU A 232 -13.77 -5.85 -0.93
N LEU A 233 -13.33 -5.86 0.34
CA LEU A 233 -12.16 -6.67 0.73
C LEU A 233 -12.46 -8.17 0.65
N SER A 234 -13.68 -8.60 0.99
CA SER A 234 -14.13 -9.98 0.80
C SER A 234 -14.16 -10.36 -0.69
N ALA A 235 -14.55 -9.45 -1.58
CA ALA A 235 -14.49 -9.64 -3.02
C ALA A 235 -13.04 -9.82 -3.50
N PHE A 236 -12.11 -8.95 -3.09
CA PHE A 236 -10.67 -9.12 -3.38
C PHE A 236 -10.14 -10.46 -2.86
N HIS A 237 -10.47 -10.81 -1.62
CA HIS A 237 -10.02 -12.04 -0.97
C HIS A 237 -10.45 -13.29 -1.74
N ARG A 238 -11.73 -13.36 -2.13
CA ARG A 238 -12.28 -14.51 -2.86
C ARG A 238 -11.83 -14.54 -4.32
N CYS A 239 -11.89 -13.42 -5.03
CA CYS A 239 -11.50 -13.31 -6.44
C CYS A 239 -10.04 -13.73 -6.65
N PHE A 240 -9.15 -13.33 -5.75
CA PHE A 240 -7.71 -13.59 -5.88
C PHE A 240 -7.23 -14.74 -4.98
N LYS A 241 -8.10 -15.71 -4.64
CA LYS A 241 -7.70 -16.99 -4.01
C LYS A 241 -6.94 -16.82 -2.68
N GLY A 242 -7.34 -15.84 -1.88
CA GLY A 242 -6.81 -15.59 -0.54
C GLY A 242 -7.16 -16.72 0.43
N TYR A 243 -6.27 -16.95 1.40
CA TYR A 243 -6.53 -17.85 2.53
C TYR A 243 -6.73 -17.04 3.80
N ASP A 244 -7.68 -17.43 4.64
CA ASP A 244 -8.06 -16.67 5.85
C ASP A 244 -6.90 -16.52 6.84
N ALA A 245 -6.00 -17.50 6.89
CA ALA A 245 -4.77 -17.43 7.68
C ALA A 245 -3.82 -16.29 7.24
N GLU A 246 -4.00 -15.73 6.06
CA GLU A 246 -3.20 -14.62 5.52
C GLU A 246 -3.81 -13.24 5.78
N LEU A 247 -5.06 -13.17 6.25
CA LEU A 247 -5.73 -11.92 6.59
C LEU A 247 -5.07 -11.28 7.80
N ASN A 248 -4.87 -9.96 7.71
CA ASN A 248 -4.29 -9.17 8.79
C ASN A 248 -5.40 -8.36 9.45
N HIS A 249 -5.45 -8.39 10.78
CA HIS A 249 -6.39 -7.63 11.58
C HIS A 249 -5.64 -6.53 12.31
N VAL A 250 -6.05 -5.28 12.10
CA VAL A 250 -5.44 -4.10 12.72
C VAL A 250 -6.37 -3.57 13.81
N ASP A 251 -5.89 -3.61 15.04
CA ASP A 251 -6.61 -3.08 16.20
C ASP A 251 -5.96 -1.76 16.64
N PHE A 252 -6.79 -0.86 17.18
CA PHE A 252 -6.34 0.42 17.73
C PHE A 252 -6.74 0.54 19.19
N GLU A 253 -5.82 1.08 19.98
CA GLU A 253 -6.06 1.45 21.36
C GLU A 253 -5.63 2.90 21.55
N VAL A 254 -6.41 3.71 22.27
CA VAL A 254 -6.08 5.09 22.62
C VAL A 254 -6.15 5.29 24.12
N MET A 255 -5.31 6.18 24.63
CA MET A 255 -5.37 6.63 26.01
C MET A 255 -4.94 8.10 26.10
N GLN A 256 -5.45 8.80 27.12
CA GLN A 256 -4.98 10.14 27.45
C GLN A 256 -3.73 10.04 28.34
N ALA A 257 -2.65 10.74 27.98
CA ALA A 257 -1.46 10.87 28.80
C ALA A 257 -1.10 12.36 28.93
N GLY A 258 -1.50 12.98 30.04
CA GLY A 258 -1.39 14.43 30.20
C GLY A 258 -2.22 15.17 29.15
N ALA A 259 -1.59 16.06 28.38
CA ALA A 259 -2.24 16.79 27.30
C ALA A 259 -2.33 16.00 25.98
N ASP A 260 -1.58 14.90 25.85
CA ASP A 260 -1.45 14.17 24.60
C ASP A 260 -2.41 12.98 24.51
N LEU A 261 -2.98 12.79 23.32
CA LEU A 261 -3.66 11.54 22.96
C LEU A 261 -2.62 10.56 22.43
N MET A 262 -2.48 9.43 23.14
CA MET A 262 -1.59 8.35 22.77
C MET A 262 -2.36 7.27 22.02
N ARG A 263 -1.69 6.58 21.09
CA ARG A 263 -2.24 5.40 20.41
C ARG A 263 -1.30 4.22 20.47
N ARG A 264 -1.87 3.03 20.48
CA ARG A 264 -1.21 1.76 20.18
C ARG A 264 -1.87 1.13 18.96
N THR A 265 -1.05 0.53 18.11
CA THR A 265 -1.50 -0.23 16.94
C THR A 265 -1.04 -1.67 17.07
N THR A 266 -1.97 -2.61 16.92
CA THR A 266 -1.69 -4.05 16.97
C THR A 266 -2.09 -4.68 15.64
N VAL A 267 -1.19 -5.47 15.04
CA VAL A 267 -1.47 -6.25 13.83
C VAL A 267 -1.44 -7.72 14.20
N ARG A 268 -2.55 -8.43 13.97
CA ARG A 268 -2.71 -9.87 14.15
C ARG A 268 -2.87 -10.56 12.79
N ARG A 269 -2.39 -11.79 12.68
CA ARG A 269 -2.60 -12.67 11.51
C ARG A 269 -2.62 -14.12 12.00
N ALA A 270 -3.58 -14.91 11.50
CA ALA A 270 -3.80 -16.30 11.94
C ALA A 270 -3.90 -16.45 13.47
N GLY A 271 -4.63 -15.53 14.14
CA GLY A 271 -4.78 -15.52 15.59
C GLY A 271 -3.55 -15.08 16.40
N ALA A 272 -2.38 -14.92 15.77
CA ALA A 272 -1.14 -14.51 16.44
C ALA A 272 -0.83 -13.02 16.23
N VAL A 273 -0.33 -12.34 17.28
CA VAL A 273 0.17 -10.97 17.18
C VAL A 273 1.45 -10.96 16.35
N GLN A 274 1.41 -10.26 15.21
CA GLN A 274 2.57 -10.12 14.32
C GLN A 274 3.43 -8.93 14.70
N LYS A 275 2.79 -7.83 15.13
CA LYS A 275 3.47 -6.63 15.59
C LYS A 275 2.54 -5.80 16.48
N VAL A 276 3.14 -5.17 17.48
CA VAL A 276 2.48 -4.21 18.37
C VAL A 276 3.41 -3.00 18.52
N SER A 277 2.83 -1.80 18.56
CA SER A 277 3.58 -0.59 18.90
C SER A 277 3.56 -0.36 20.41
N ASP A 278 4.53 0.38 20.92
CA ASP A 278 4.32 1.08 22.18
C ASP A 278 3.22 2.14 22.04
N MET A 279 2.80 2.71 23.17
CA MET A 279 1.94 3.90 23.14
C MET A 279 2.73 5.06 22.53
N ALA A 280 2.22 5.61 21.43
CA ALA A 280 2.84 6.70 20.69
C ALA A 280 1.89 7.89 20.59
N ALA A 281 2.40 9.09 20.86
CA ALA A 281 1.62 10.32 20.75
C ALA A 281 1.11 10.53 19.31
N ILE A 282 -0.13 10.98 19.18
CA ILE A 282 -0.68 11.49 17.92
C ILE A 282 -0.24 12.95 17.80
N ARG A 283 0.87 13.17 17.10
CA ARG A 283 1.32 14.54 16.78
C ARG A 283 0.50 15.04 15.60
N ARG A 284 -0.26 16.12 15.78
CA ARG A 284 -0.84 16.87 14.66
C ARG A 284 0.32 17.51 13.89
N ALA A 285 0.45 17.17 12.61
CA ALA A 285 1.34 17.86 11.69
C ALA A 285 0.76 19.23 11.32
#